data_AF-A0A529XWN7-F1
#
_entry.id   AF-A0A529XWN7-F1
#
_cell.length_a   1.000
_cell.length_b   1.000
_cell.length_c   1.000
_cell.angle_alpha   90.00
_cell.angle_beta   90.00
_cell.angle_gamma   90.00
#
_symmetry.space_group_name_H-M   'P 1'
#
loop_
_entity.id
_entity.type
_entity.pdbx_description
1 polymer ?
#
loop_
_entity_poly.entity_id
_entity_poly.type
_entity_poly.pdbx_seq_one_letter_code
_entity_poly.pdbx_strand_id
1 'polypeptide(L)'
;IRPDQIRSLAKQIIDGIRAPFMIEGREIYCGASIGITLAPTDGLDANQLLRCVDTALHRAKTLGTGSIQFFSANDDEVATRRHALERDLASALASDQLWLAFQPFLDLGSDRIRGFEALLRWQHPTLGAIPPSEFIPIAEETGLIHSIGHWAVKTACLAAAR
;
A
#
# COMPACT_ATOMS: atom_id res chain seq x y z
N ILE A 1 8.15 10.85 29.27
CA ILE A 1 8.80 9.54 29.01
C ILE A 1 9.74 9.74 27.83
N ARG A 2 10.98 9.21 27.86
CA ARG A 2 11.90 9.38 26.72
C ARG A 2 11.50 8.45 25.57
N PRO A 3 11.57 8.86 24.30
CA PRO A 3 11.20 8.01 23.15
C PRO A 3 11.86 6.62 23.17
N ASP A 4 13.11 6.55 23.64
CA ASP A 4 13.86 5.29 23.75
C ASP A 4 13.22 4.28 24.72
N GLN A 5 12.63 4.76 25.81
CA GLN A 5 11.95 3.89 26.79
C GLN A 5 10.68 3.30 26.18
N ILE A 6 9.93 4.10 25.40
CA ILE A 6 8.72 3.65 24.73
C ILE A 6 9.06 2.64 23.64
N ARG A 7 10.13 2.89 22.87
CA ARG A 7 10.63 1.94 21.88
C ARG A 7 11.07 0.62 22.52
N SER A 8 11.74 0.69 23.68
CA SER A 8 12.13 -0.51 24.43
C SER A 8 10.91 -1.32 24.89
N LEU A 9 9.88 -0.65 25.42
CA LEU A 9 8.64 -1.33 25.83
C LEU A 9 7.91 -1.95 24.65
N ALA A 10 7.78 -1.23 23.53
CA ALA A 10 7.16 -1.74 22.31
C ALA A 10 7.92 -2.97 21.77
N LYS A 11 9.26 -2.96 21.85
CA LYS A 11 10.08 -4.12 21.48
C LYS A 11 9.80 -5.32 22.38
N GLN A 12 9.70 -5.13 23.70
CA GLN A 12 9.35 -6.20 24.64
C GLN A 12 7.98 -6.84 24.30
N ILE A 13 7.00 -6.03 23.91
CA ILE A 13 5.68 -6.52 23.49
C ILE A 13 5.81 -7.38 22.22
N ILE A 14 6.52 -6.90 21.20
CA ILE A 14 6.74 -7.66 19.94
C ILE A 14 7.48 -8.97 20.20
N ASP A 15 8.54 -8.93 21.01
CA ASP A 15 9.33 -10.11 21.35
C ASP A 15 8.48 -11.13 22.14
N GLY A 16 7.57 -10.67 23.00
CA GLY A 16 6.61 -11.54 23.70
C GLY A 16 5.59 -12.20 22.77
N ILE A 17 5.14 -11.51 21.71
CA ILE A 17 4.20 -12.05 20.71
C ILE A 17 4.89 -12.99 19.71
N ARG A 18 6.20 -12.82 19.49
CA ARG A 18 6.98 -13.66 18.56
C ARG A 18 7.17 -15.10 19.04
N ALA A 19 7.01 -15.37 20.34
CA ALA A 19 7.06 -16.73 20.85
C ALA A 19 5.92 -17.57 20.21
N PRO A 20 6.19 -18.83 19.81
CA PRO A 20 5.16 -19.67 19.21
C PRO A 20 4.05 -19.97 20.21
N PHE A 21 2.81 -19.90 19.73
CA PHE A 21 1.64 -20.30 20.49
C PHE A 21 1.36 -21.77 20.25
N MET A 22 1.16 -22.54 21.31
CA MET A 22 0.72 -23.94 21.23
C MET A 22 -0.81 -23.98 21.14
N ILE A 23 -1.33 -24.27 19.95
CA ILE A 23 -2.77 -24.39 19.71
C ILE A 23 -3.02 -25.76 19.08
N GLU A 24 -3.83 -26.60 19.74
CA GLU A 24 -4.14 -27.96 19.28
C GLU A 24 -2.91 -28.83 18.97
N GLY A 25 -1.84 -28.66 19.75
CA GLY A 25 -0.59 -29.40 19.56
C GLY A 25 0.26 -28.93 18.37
N ARG A 26 -0.08 -27.80 17.75
CA ARG A 26 0.71 -27.15 16.69
C ARG A 26 1.33 -25.86 17.19
N GLU A 27 2.54 -25.58 16.74
CA GLU A 27 3.18 -24.27 16.93
C GLU A 27 2.66 -23.28 15.89
N ILE A 28 2.12 -22.16 16.36
CA ILE A 28 1.67 -21.06 15.50
C ILE A 28 2.51 -19.83 15.80
N TYR A 29 3.14 -19.30 14.75
CA TYR A 29 3.96 -18.09 14.83
C TYR A 29 3.10 -16.89 14.47
N CYS A 30 2.99 -15.96 15.40
CA CYS A 30 2.33 -14.67 15.20
C CYS A 30 3.38 -13.57 15.19
N GLY A 31 3.05 -12.45 14.55
CA GLY A 31 3.83 -11.25 14.71
C GLY A 31 2.92 -10.04 14.80
N ALA A 32 3.46 -8.98 15.40
CA ALA A 32 2.74 -7.73 15.61
C ALA A 32 3.54 -6.58 15.03
N SER A 33 2.83 -5.53 14.63
CA SER A 33 3.39 -4.23 14.29
C SER A 33 2.75 -3.21 15.23
N ILE A 34 3.52 -2.21 15.69
CA ILE A 34 3.07 -1.26 16.71
C ILE A 34 3.17 0.17 16.15
N GLY A 35 2.05 0.91 16.23
CA GLY A 35 2.00 2.36 16.05
C GLY A 35 1.99 3.06 17.42
N ILE A 36 2.68 4.20 17.53
CA ILE A 36 2.82 4.95 18.78
C ILE A 36 2.48 6.43 18.54
N THR A 37 1.68 7.01 19.43
CA THR A 37 1.44 8.47 19.51
C THR A 37 1.71 9.00 20.91
N LEU A 38 2.01 10.29 21.01
CA LEU A 38 2.39 10.99 22.22
C LEU A 38 1.55 12.24 22.42
N ALA A 39 0.75 12.29 23.48
CA ALA A 39 0.18 13.54 23.96
C ALA A 39 1.19 14.33 24.80
N PRO A 40 1.23 15.67 24.70
CA PRO A 40 0.40 16.54 23.87
C PRO A 40 0.95 16.77 22.44
N THR A 41 2.09 16.17 22.08
CA THR A 41 2.82 16.44 20.82
C THR A 41 2.03 16.11 19.56
N ASP A 42 1.35 14.96 19.55
CA ASP A 42 0.64 14.41 18.39
C ASP A 42 -0.87 14.70 18.44
N GLY A 43 -1.36 15.31 19.52
CA GLY A 43 -2.77 15.60 19.72
C GLY A 43 -3.09 15.99 21.14
N LEU A 44 -4.15 16.79 21.30
CA LEU A 44 -4.64 17.28 22.59
C LEU A 44 -5.91 16.56 23.06
N ASP A 45 -6.56 15.80 22.18
CA ASP A 45 -7.78 15.04 22.46
C ASP A 45 -7.69 13.60 21.95
N ALA A 46 -8.55 12.73 22.49
CA ALA A 46 -8.55 11.31 22.17
C ALA A 46 -8.80 11.03 20.68
N ASN A 47 -9.68 11.79 20.01
CA ASN A 47 -9.98 11.58 18.60
C ASN A 47 -8.78 11.93 17.71
N GLN A 48 -8.03 12.98 18.04
CA GLN A 48 -6.77 13.31 17.37
C GLN A 48 -5.74 12.20 17.55
N LEU A 49 -5.49 11.77 18.79
CA LEU A 49 -4.50 10.73 19.08
C LEU A 49 -4.83 9.38 18.41
N LEU A 50 -6.12 9.02 18.32
CA LEU A 50 -6.58 7.82 17.62
C LEU A 50 -6.27 7.90 16.12
N ARG A 51 -6.55 9.02 15.46
CA ARG A 51 -6.20 9.19 14.03
C ARG A 51 -4.69 9.11 13.80
N CYS A 52 -3.91 9.74 14.67
CA CYS A 52 -2.46 9.70 14.59
C CYS A 52 -1.91 8.27 14.80
N VAL A 53 -2.51 7.48 15.71
CA VAL A 53 -2.02 6.12 16.00
C VAL A 53 -2.39 5.15 14.89
N ASP A 54 -3.56 5.31 14.27
CA ASP A 54 -3.95 4.55 13.09
C ASP A 54 -2.98 4.77 11.94
N THR A 55 -2.56 6.02 11.72
CA THR A 55 -1.57 6.38 10.71
C THR A 55 -0.22 5.71 10.99
N ALA A 56 0.29 5.83 12.22
CA ALA A 56 1.54 5.20 12.63
C ALA A 56 1.47 3.66 12.52
N LEU A 57 0.35 3.06 12.90
CA LEU A 57 0.13 1.62 12.86
C LEU A 57 0.07 1.09 11.42
N HIS A 58 -0.60 1.81 10.52
CA HIS A 58 -0.64 1.45 9.11
C HIS A 58 0.78 1.46 8.52
N ARG A 59 1.59 2.49 8.82
CA ARG A 59 3.00 2.54 8.41
C ARG A 59 3.82 1.39 8.98
N ALA A 60 3.58 1.01 10.22
CA ALA A 60 4.21 -0.17 10.79
C ALA A 60 3.86 -1.43 9.99
N LYS A 61 2.59 -1.62 9.62
CA LYS A 61 2.16 -2.77 8.80
C LYS A 61 2.82 -2.79 7.42
N THR A 62 2.96 -1.64 6.74
CA THR A 62 3.58 -1.57 5.40
C THR A 62 5.08 -1.86 5.43
N LEU A 63 5.78 -1.52 6.52
CA LEU A 63 7.20 -1.87 6.71
C LEU A 63 7.42 -3.34 7.11
N GLY A 64 6.34 -4.10 7.30
CA GLY A 64 6.37 -5.52 7.63
C GLY A 64 6.22 -5.83 9.12
N THR A 65 6.17 -7.12 9.40
CA THR A 65 5.91 -7.67 10.73
C THR A 65 7.07 -7.42 11.70
N GLY A 66 6.78 -6.98 12.93
CA GLY A 66 7.80 -6.67 13.95
C GLY A 66 8.30 -5.23 13.91
N SER A 67 7.69 -4.36 13.10
CA SER A 67 8.06 -2.95 13.01
C SER A 67 7.40 -2.11 14.11
N ILE A 68 8.07 -1.01 14.49
CA ILE A 68 7.62 -0.05 15.49
C ILE A 68 7.73 1.35 14.89
N GLN A 69 6.60 2.04 14.74
CA GLN A 69 6.55 3.39 14.16
C GLN A 69 5.92 4.37 15.15
N PHE A 70 6.61 5.50 15.34
CA PHE A 70 6.01 6.66 15.97
C PHE A 70 5.25 7.45 14.91
N PHE A 71 4.17 8.09 15.31
CA PHE A 71 3.55 9.10 14.48
C PHE A 71 4.56 10.22 14.21
N SER A 72 4.60 10.67 12.97
CA SER A 72 5.26 11.90 12.58
C SER A 72 4.23 12.73 11.82
N ALA A 73 4.08 14.01 12.15
CA ALA A 73 3.25 14.92 11.35
C ALA A 73 3.77 15.09 9.91
N ASN A 74 5.04 14.74 9.66
CA ASN A 74 5.62 14.65 8.32
C ASN A 74 5.11 13.41 7.54
N ASP A 75 4.36 12.52 8.19
CA ASP A 75 3.69 11.35 7.59
C ASP A 75 2.25 11.65 7.13
N ASP A 76 1.72 12.83 7.45
CA ASP A 76 0.34 13.22 7.12
C ASP A 76 0.16 13.33 5.59
N GLU A 77 1.21 13.70 4.86
CA GLU A 77 1.18 13.77 3.39
C GLU A 77 1.02 12.40 2.74
N VAL A 78 1.66 11.34 3.26
CA VAL A 78 1.59 10.00 2.67
C VAL A 78 0.21 9.39 2.89
N ALA A 79 -0.33 9.52 4.11
CA ALA A 79 -1.68 9.05 4.43
C ALA A 79 -2.75 9.86 3.67
N THR A 80 -2.62 11.19 3.65
CA THR A 80 -3.52 12.07 2.90
C THR A 80 -3.48 11.78 1.40
N ARG A 81 -2.28 11.60 0.85
CA ARG A 81 -2.08 11.25 -0.56
C ARG A 81 -2.71 9.90 -0.88
N ARG A 82 -2.49 8.88 -0.03
CA ARG A 82 -3.12 7.56 -0.21
C ARG A 82 -4.64 7.66 -0.20
N HIS A 83 -5.23 8.32 0.80
CA HIS A 83 -6.70 8.51 0.85
C HIS A 83 -7.23 9.29 -0.36
N ALA A 84 -6.49 10.29 -0.84
CA ALA A 84 -6.85 11.00 -2.06
C ALA A 84 -6.87 10.06 -3.27
N LEU A 85 -5.80 9.29 -3.46
CA LEU A 85 -5.70 8.31 -4.54
C LEU A 85 -6.77 7.22 -4.44
N GLU A 86 -7.11 6.74 -3.25
CA GLU A 86 -8.16 5.73 -3.07
C GLU A 86 -9.51 6.23 -3.56
N ARG A 87 -9.92 7.42 -3.11
CA ARG A 87 -11.16 8.05 -3.55
C ARG A 87 -11.16 8.29 -5.06
N ASP A 88 -10.04 8.77 -5.61
CA ASP A 88 -9.98 9.18 -7.02
C ASP A 88 -9.81 7.96 -7.96
N LEU A 89 -9.20 6.86 -7.49
CA LEU A 89 -9.06 5.60 -8.24
C LEU A 89 -10.43 4.95 -8.51
N ALA A 90 -11.39 5.09 -7.60
CA ALA A 90 -12.74 4.55 -7.78
C ALA A 90 -13.45 5.13 -9.02
N SER A 91 -13.16 6.38 -9.39
CA SER A 91 -13.72 7.04 -10.58
C SER A 91 -12.77 7.08 -11.78
N ALA A 92 -11.48 6.76 -11.58
CA ALA A 92 -10.45 6.82 -12.61
C ALA A 92 -10.77 5.99 -13.86
N LEU A 93 -11.35 4.80 -13.66
CA LEU A 93 -11.75 3.92 -14.77
C LEU A 93 -12.87 4.53 -15.63
N ALA A 94 -13.87 5.14 -14.99
CA ALA A 94 -14.99 5.77 -15.69
C ALA A 94 -14.63 7.13 -16.29
N SER A 95 -13.50 7.71 -15.88
CA SER A 95 -13.04 9.04 -16.27
C SER A 95 -11.88 9.00 -17.27
N ASP A 96 -11.66 7.87 -17.94
CA ASP A 96 -10.59 7.65 -18.93
C ASP A 96 -9.17 8.01 -18.44
N GLN A 97 -8.91 7.87 -17.14
CA GLN A 97 -7.60 8.19 -16.55
C GLN A 97 -6.64 7.00 -16.57
N LEU A 98 -7.16 5.79 -16.73
CA LEU A 98 -6.39 4.55 -16.84
C LEU A 98 -6.14 4.21 -18.31
N TRP A 99 -4.90 3.83 -18.63
CA TRP A 99 -4.48 3.45 -19.98
C TRP A 99 -3.43 2.34 -19.94
N LEU A 100 -3.21 1.67 -21.08
CA LEU A 100 -2.22 0.60 -21.22
C LEU A 100 -1.03 1.08 -22.05
N ALA A 101 0.16 1.02 -21.47
CA ALA A 101 1.41 1.07 -22.22
C ALA A 101 1.79 -0.34 -22.70
N PHE A 102 2.47 -0.45 -23.83
CA PHE A 102 2.90 -1.74 -24.38
C PHE A 102 4.42 -1.80 -24.51
N GLN A 103 5.05 -2.71 -23.78
CA GLN A 103 6.49 -2.92 -23.85
C GLN A 103 6.81 -4.17 -24.69
N PRO A 104 7.61 -4.08 -25.76
CA PRO A 104 7.92 -5.23 -26.61
C PRO A 104 8.88 -6.21 -25.94
N PHE A 105 8.69 -7.50 -26.23
CA PHE A 105 9.67 -8.55 -25.96
C PHE A 105 10.43 -8.91 -27.24
N LEU A 106 11.75 -8.75 -27.23
CA LEU A 106 12.63 -9.19 -28.31
C LEU A 106 13.12 -10.62 -28.09
N ASP A 107 13.09 -11.41 -29.16
CA ASP A 107 13.86 -12.64 -29.28
C ASP A 107 15.26 -12.31 -29.76
N LEU A 108 16.28 -12.52 -28.91
CA LEU A 108 17.66 -12.25 -29.27
C LEU A 108 18.21 -13.23 -30.31
N GLY A 109 17.63 -14.42 -30.43
CA GLY A 109 18.07 -15.41 -31.42
C GLY A 109 17.58 -15.11 -32.83
N SER A 110 16.39 -14.52 -32.96
CA SER A 110 15.77 -14.19 -34.26
C SER A 110 15.74 -12.70 -34.58
N ASP A 111 16.16 -11.84 -33.65
CA ASP A 111 16.09 -10.37 -33.70
C ASP A 111 14.69 -9.84 -34.08
N ARG A 112 13.66 -10.49 -33.54
CA ARG A 112 12.25 -10.20 -33.82
C ARG A 112 11.47 -9.98 -32.55
N ILE A 113 10.44 -9.14 -32.62
CA ILE A 113 9.48 -8.95 -31.54
C ILE A 113 8.57 -10.19 -31.46
N ARG A 114 8.48 -10.83 -30.29
CA ARG A 114 7.59 -11.98 -30.06
C ARG A 114 6.23 -11.62 -29.49
N GLY A 115 6.11 -10.43 -28.89
CA GLY A 115 4.89 -9.99 -28.23
C GLY A 115 5.14 -8.73 -27.41
N PHE A 116 4.13 -8.35 -26.64
CA PHE A 116 4.15 -7.15 -25.80
C PHE A 116 3.60 -7.44 -24.41
N GLU A 117 4.17 -6.80 -23.40
CA GLU A 117 3.57 -6.68 -22.08
C GLU A 117 2.61 -5.49 -22.05
N ALA A 118 1.38 -5.72 -21.61
CA ALA A 118 0.41 -4.65 -21.35
C ALA A 118 0.59 -4.15 -19.92
N LEU A 119 1.05 -2.91 -19.78
CA LEU A 119 1.41 -2.31 -18.51
C LEU A 119 0.41 -1.20 -18.17
N LEU A 120 -0.34 -1.38 -17.08
CA LEU A 120 -1.33 -0.40 -16.64
C LEU A 120 -0.67 0.91 -16.20
N ARG A 121 -1.28 2.03 -16.58
CA ARG A 121 -0.84 3.39 -16.26
C ARG A 121 -2.02 4.21 -15.79
N TRP A 122 -1.75 5.15 -14.91
CA TRP A 122 -2.73 6.10 -14.41
C TRP A 122 -2.25 7.52 -14.61
N GLN A 123 -3.00 8.30 -15.38
CA GLN A 123 -2.79 9.74 -15.55
C GLN A 123 -3.83 10.49 -14.71
N HIS A 124 -3.43 10.95 -13.54
CA HIS A 124 -4.28 11.74 -12.66
C HIS A 124 -4.37 13.19 -13.17
N PRO A 125 -5.55 13.84 -13.15
CA PRO A 125 -5.75 15.18 -13.71
C PRO A 125 -4.90 16.26 -13.02
N THR A 126 -4.74 16.19 -11.70
CA THR A 126 -3.95 17.16 -10.92
C THR A 126 -2.56 16.68 -10.55
N LEU A 127 -2.42 15.41 -10.12
CA LEU A 127 -1.16 14.83 -9.63
C LEU A 127 -0.24 14.30 -10.75
N GLY A 128 -0.71 14.24 -11.99
CA GLY A 128 0.06 13.72 -13.12
C GLY A 128 0.14 12.20 -13.16
N ALA A 129 1.25 11.67 -13.68
CA ALA A 129 1.42 10.22 -13.81
C ALA A 129 1.64 9.58 -12.43
N ILE A 130 0.76 8.65 -12.05
CA ILE A 130 0.85 7.90 -10.79
C ILE A 130 1.51 6.54 -11.07
N PRO A 131 2.58 6.17 -10.34
CA PRO A 131 3.27 4.91 -10.59
C PRO A 131 2.41 3.71 -10.16
N PRO A 132 2.46 2.57 -10.88
CA PRO A 132 1.74 1.36 -10.51
C PRO A 132 2.01 0.87 -9.08
N SER A 133 3.24 1.06 -8.58
CA SER A 133 3.60 0.71 -7.20
C SER A 133 2.79 1.46 -6.14
N GLU A 134 2.18 2.61 -6.49
CA GLU A 134 1.39 3.42 -5.57
C GLU A 134 -0.09 3.03 -5.60
N PHE A 135 -0.68 2.82 -6.78
CA PHE A 135 -2.13 2.62 -6.90
C PHE A 135 -2.57 1.15 -7.03
N ILE A 136 -1.70 0.23 -7.43
CA ILE A 136 -2.05 -1.21 -7.49
C ILE A 136 -2.38 -1.76 -6.10
N PRO A 137 -1.60 -1.50 -5.03
CA PRO A 137 -1.96 -1.97 -3.69
C PRO A 137 -3.31 -1.43 -3.21
N ILE A 138 -3.62 -0.17 -3.54
CA ILE A 138 -4.91 0.45 -3.23
C ILE A 138 -6.04 -0.29 -3.97
N ALA A 139 -5.84 -0.60 -5.25
CA ALA A 139 -6.82 -1.35 -6.05
C ALA A 139 -7.08 -2.75 -5.47
N GLU A 140 -6.04 -3.43 -4.97
CA GLU A 140 -6.12 -4.76 -4.37
C GLU A 140 -6.89 -4.71 -3.04
N GLU A 141 -6.54 -3.78 -2.15
CA GLU A 141 -7.17 -3.64 -0.84
C GLU A 141 -8.64 -3.21 -0.92
N THR A 142 -9.00 -2.39 -1.91
CA THR A 142 -10.38 -1.91 -2.14
C THR A 142 -11.22 -2.85 -3.01
N GLY A 143 -10.62 -3.88 -3.60
CA GLY A 143 -11.26 -4.78 -4.56
C GLY A 143 -11.48 -4.18 -5.96
N LEU A 144 -11.09 -2.92 -6.21
CA LEU A 144 -11.16 -2.28 -7.53
C LEU A 144 -10.29 -3.01 -8.58
N ILE A 145 -9.28 -3.77 -8.14
CA ILE A 145 -8.38 -4.53 -9.00
C ILE A 145 -9.12 -5.48 -9.95
N HIS A 146 -10.28 -6.02 -9.55
CA HIS A 146 -11.07 -6.91 -10.39
C HIS A 146 -11.68 -6.17 -11.58
N SER A 147 -12.31 -5.03 -11.33
CA SER A 147 -12.92 -4.18 -12.38
C SER A 147 -11.86 -3.64 -13.33
N ILE A 148 -10.75 -3.16 -12.78
CA ILE A 148 -9.60 -2.67 -13.54
C ILE A 148 -8.99 -3.79 -14.38
N GLY A 149 -8.79 -4.98 -13.81
CA GLY A 149 -8.25 -6.14 -14.50
C GLY A 149 -9.13 -6.59 -15.67
N HIS A 150 -10.44 -6.67 -15.45
CA HIS A 150 -11.39 -7.01 -16.52
C HIS A 150 -11.33 -6.00 -17.68
N TRP A 151 -11.31 -4.70 -17.37
CA TRP A 151 -11.13 -3.67 -18.38
C TRP A 151 -9.77 -3.78 -19.09
N ALA A 152 -8.68 -4.00 -18.35
CA ALA A 152 -7.34 -4.09 -18.92
C ALA A 152 -7.20 -5.25 -19.91
N VAL A 153 -7.73 -6.44 -19.56
CA VAL A 153 -7.76 -7.60 -20.46
C VAL A 153 -8.55 -7.28 -21.73
N LYS A 154 -9.75 -6.73 -21.59
CA LYS A 154 -10.58 -6.36 -22.74
C LYS A 154 -9.87 -5.36 -23.67
N THR A 155 -9.26 -4.33 -23.10
CA THR A 155 -8.52 -3.30 -23.84
C THR A 155 -7.28 -3.87 -24.52
N ALA A 156 -6.52 -4.75 -23.85
CA ALA A 156 -5.37 -5.43 -24.44
C ALA A 156 -5.78 -6.33 -25.62
N CYS A 157 -6.86 -7.11 -25.49
CA CYS A 157 -7.38 -7.93 -26.57
C CYS A 157 -7.83 -7.08 -27.77
N LEU A 158 -8.49 -5.95 -27.53
CA LEU A 158 -8.87 -5.01 -28.59
C LEU A 158 -7.65 -4.38 -29.28
N ALA A 159 -6.60 -4.07 -28.53
CA ALA A 159 -5.35 -3.55 -29.09
C ALA A 159 -4.62 -4.60 -29.94
N ALA A 160 -4.62 -5.87 -29.52
CA ALA A 160 -4.01 -6.98 -30.25
C ALA A 160 -4.77 -7.38 -31.53
N ALA A 161 -6.07 -7.06 -31.60
CA ALA A 161 -6.90 -7.32 -32.77
C ALA A 161 -6.79 -6.23 -33.86
N ARG A 162 -6.07 -5.14 -33.59
CA ARG A 162 -5.77 -4.07 -34.56
C ARG A 162 -4.46 -4.36 -35.27
#